data_AF-A0A1Q8FRB2-F1
#
_entry.id   AF-A0A1Q8FRB2-F1
#
_cell.length_a   1.000
_cell.length_b   1.000
_cell.length_c   1.000
_cell.angle_alpha   90.00
_cell.angle_beta   90.00
_cell.angle_gamma   90.00
#
_symmetry.space_group_name_H-M   'P 1'
#
loop_
_entity.id
_entity.type
_entity.pdbx_description
1 polymer ?
#
loop_
_entity_poly.entity_id
_entity_poly.type
_entity_poly.pdbx_seq_one_letter_code
_entity_poly.pdbx_strand_id
1 'polypeptide(L)'
;MKVDAMYRAFSGFAALFFLAGCASGPSGEDQRPPSGFNGAARLVDQGRYGDALPILRCIAKQGEGFEIAQYLAGHSALALSHDDTTPAILRDEMRVEGFDRLLAAGNAGWPAAQAELAEAFAAIGTTEALVEAAYWASIYRSNLRERTYGLDRLDATVEADIVAQLDADGLAAARGRSGEFAITPLPRETMTPECAPHVRSGRNNASDGGQRRGRRGGGNRPQGGGRAGGPGGL
;
A
#
# COMPACT_ATOMS: atom_id res chain seq x y z
N MET A 1 -40.21 14.11 22.42
CA MET A 1 -39.57 14.95 21.40
C MET A 1 -39.89 14.35 20.04
N LYS A 2 -40.60 15.09 19.19
CA LYS A 2 -41.01 14.69 17.84
C LYS A 2 -39.93 15.14 16.86
N VAL A 3 -39.45 14.24 16.00
CA VAL A 3 -38.53 14.58 14.89
C VAL A 3 -39.34 14.43 13.61
N ASP A 4 -39.60 15.57 12.96
CA ASP A 4 -40.35 15.65 11.71
C ASP A 4 -39.50 15.15 10.54
N ALA A 5 -40.10 14.25 9.76
CA ALA A 5 -39.56 13.69 8.53
C ALA A 5 -39.70 14.69 7.38
N MET A 6 -38.57 15.18 6.88
CA MET A 6 -38.53 16.08 5.72
C MET A 6 -38.10 15.29 4.47
N TYR A 7 -39.09 14.76 3.75
CA TYR A 7 -38.94 14.19 2.41
C TYR A 7 -38.59 15.30 1.40
N ARG A 8 -37.42 15.22 0.75
CA ARG A 8 -37.09 16.02 -0.43
C ARG A 8 -37.01 15.12 -1.66
N ALA A 9 -37.99 15.29 -2.54
CA ALA A 9 -38.05 14.76 -3.89
C ALA A 9 -36.93 15.38 -4.74
N PHE A 10 -36.19 14.54 -5.48
CA PHE A 10 -35.35 14.99 -6.60
C PHE A 10 -35.84 14.34 -7.89
N SER A 11 -36.36 15.20 -8.76
CA SER A 11 -36.78 14.87 -10.12
C SER A 11 -35.60 14.94 -11.08
N GLY A 12 -35.45 13.87 -11.86
CA GLY A 12 -35.12 13.81 -13.29
C GLY A 12 -34.04 14.74 -13.88
N PHE A 13 -32.99 14.12 -14.42
CA PHE A 13 -32.43 14.49 -15.73
C PHE A 13 -31.85 13.25 -16.41
N ALA A 14 -32.56 12.77 -17.43
CA ALA A 14 -32.10 11.72 -18.33
C ALA A 14 -31.35 12.37 -19.50
N ALA A 15 -30.03 12.19 -19.56
CA ALA A 15 -29.21 12.56 -20.71
C ALA A 15 -28.64 11.27 -21.34
N LEU A 16 -29.21 10.91 -22.49
CA LEU A 16 -28.76 9.84 -23.38
C LEU A 16 -27.47 10.28 -24.09
N PHE A 17 -26.34 9.65 -23.77
CA PHE A 17 -25.12 9.71 -24.58
C PHE A 17 -24.94 8.37 -25.30
N PHE A 18 -25.26 8.35 -26.60
CA PHE A 18 -24.83 7.31 -27.53
C PHE A 18 -23.45 7.67 -28.07
N LEU A 19 -22.41 6.94 -27.65
CA LEU A 19 -21.09 6.98 -28.29
C LEU A 19 -20.73 5.59 -28.81
N ALA A 20 -20.42 5.56 -30.10
CA ALA A 20 -20.10 4.39 -30.91
C ALA A 20 -18.90 3.61 -30.37
N GLY A 21 -19.08 2.30 -30.22
CA GLY A 21 -18.08 1.36 -29.74
C GLY A 21 -17.08 0.96 -30.82
N CYS A 22 -15.81 1.30 -30.61
CA CYS A 22 -14.71 0.50 -31.13
C CYS A 22 -14.69 -0.81 -30.32
N ALA A 23 -15.24 -1.87 -30.91
CA ALA A 23 -15.21 -3.22 -30.35
C ALA A 23 -13.79 -3.80 -30.40
N SER A 24 -12.95 -3.40 -29.45
CA SER A 24 -11.78 -4.17 -29.05
C SER A 24 -12.31 -5.38 -28.29
N GLY A 25 -12.46 -6.52 -28.99
CA GLY A 25 -12.90 -7.77 -28.38
C GLY A 25 -11.97 -8.18 -27.22
N PRO A 26 -12.50 -8.86 -26.19
CA PRO A 26 -11.71 -9.32 -25.06
C PRO A 26 -10.65 -10.30 -25.57
N SER A 27 -9.42 -9.80 -25.76
CA SER A 27 -8.26 -10.63 -25.97
C SER A 27 -8.14 -11.57 -24.78
N GLY A 28 -8.14 -12.88 -25.02
CA GLY A 28 -8.12 -13.95 -24.01
C GLY A 28 -6.83 -14.04 -23.18
N GLU A 29 -6.25 -12.89 -22.80
CA GLU A 29 -5.15 -12.77 -21.83
C GLU A 29 -5.62 -12.91 -20.36
N ASP A 30 -6.94 -12.98 -20.11
CA ASP A 30 -7.55 -12.75 -18.79
C ASP A 30 -7.65 -13.96 -17.83
N GLN A 31 -7.01 -15.10 -18.08
CA GLN A 31 -7.11 -16.26 -17.16
C GLN A 31 -5.84 -16.65 -16.42
N ARG A 32 -4.73 -15.93 -16.59
CA ARG A 32 -3.57 -16.20 -15.72
C ARG A 32 -3.88 -15.67 -14.32
N PRO A 33 -3.78 -16.52 -13.28
CA PRO A 33 -3.95 -16.05 -11.91
C PRO A 33 -2.92 -14.93 -11.65
N PRO A 34 -3.32 -13.85 -10.96
CA PRO A 34 -2.41 -12.79 -10.58
C PRO A 34 -1.22 -13.40 -9.85
N SER A 35 -0.01 -13.07 -10.30
CA SER A 35 1.24 -13.54 -9.69
C SER A 35 2.19 -12.37 -9.49
N GLY A 36 3.16 -12.55 -8.59
CA GLY A 36 4.09 -11.49 -8.22
C GLY A 36 3.42 -10.35 -7.46
N PHE A 37 4.23 -9.34 -7.14
CA PHE A 37 3.83 -8.23 -6.28
C PHE A 37 2.69 -7.41 -6.89
N ASN A 38 2.81 -7.00 -8.16
CA ASN A 38 1.79 -6.19 -8.83
C ASN A 38 0.43 -6.91 -8.95
N GLY A 39 0.46 -8.24 -9.12
CA GLY A 39 -0.74 -9.06 -9.12
C GLY A 39 -1.43 -9.04 -7.76
N ALA A 40 -0.66 -9.23 -6.70
CA ALA A 40 -1.17 -9.24 -5.33
C ALA A 40 -1.64 -7.85 -4.87
N ALA A 41 -0.90 -6.79 -5.15
CA ALA A 41 -1.30 -5.42 -4.82
C ALA A 41 -2.64 -5.05 -5.45
N ARG A 42 -2.85 -5.40 -6.73
CA ARG A 42 -4.14 -5.21 -7.40
C ARG A 42 -5.27 -6.01 -6.77
N LEU A 43 -5.00 -7.19 -6.20
CA LEU A 43 -6.01 -7.92 -5.44
C LEU A 43 -6.39 -7.18 -4.15
N VAL A 44 -5.41 -6.57 -3.45
CA VAL A 44 -5.66 -5.72 -2.28
C VAL A 44 -6.53 -4.52 -2.68
N ASP A 45 -6.19 -3.82 -3.77
CA ASP A 45 -6.97 -2.67 -4.28
C ASP A 45 -8.42 -3.05 -4.64
N GLN A 46 -8.67 -4.32 -4.96
CA GLN A 46 -9.99 -4.88 -5.27
C GLN A 46 -10.74 -5.40 -4.03
N GLY A 47 -10.16 -5.28 -2.83
CA GLY A 47 -10.71 -5.84 -1.59
C GLY A 47 -10.63 -7.37 -1.52
N ARG A 48 -9.88 -8.03 -2.43
CA ARG A 48 -9.73 -9.49 -2.48
C ARG A 48 -8.60 -9.96 -1.58
N TYR A 49 -8.68 -9.61 -0.30
CA TYR A 49 -7.62 -9.84 0.69
C TYR A 49 -7.28 -11.32 0.87
N GLY A 50 -8.28 -12.21 0.83
CA GLY A 50 -8.08 -13.65 0.93
C GLY A 50 -7.23 -14.24 -0.20
N ASP A 51 -7.36 -13.69 -1.42
CA ASP A 51 -6.55 -14.08 -2.57
C ASP A 51 -5.17 -13.43 -2.56
N ALA A 52 -5.08 -12.18 -2.09
CA ALA A 52 -3.84 -11.40 -2.06
C ALA A 52 -2.85 -11.94 -1.01
N LEU A 53 -3.35 -12.22 0.20
CA LEU A 53 -2.55 -12.55 1.36
C LEU A 53 -1.55 -13.69 1.14
N PRO A 54 -1.90 -14.89 0.63
CA PRO A 54 -0.93 -15.96 0.41
C PRO A 54 0.21 -15.56 -0.54
N ILE A 55 -0.07 -14.74 -1.55
CA ILE A 55 0.94 -14.24 -2.49
C ILE A 55 1.88 -13.26 -1.78
N LEU A 56 1.32 -12.32 -1.01
CA LEU A 56 2.10 -11.32 -0.27
C LEU A 56 2.96 -11.96 0.81
N ARG A 57 2.45 -12.97 1.54
CA ARG A 57 3.22 -13.77 2.51
C ARG A 57 4.48 -14.33 1.87
N CYS A 58 4.37 -14.91 0.67
CA CYS A 58 5.52 -15.44 -0.06
C CYS A 58 6.49 -14.37 -0.53
N ILE A 59 5.99 -13.21 -0.98
CA ILE A 59 6.85 -12.13 -1.47
C ILE A 59 7.63 -11.46 -0.34
N ALA A 60 6.98 -11.24 0.81
CA ALA A 60 7.58 -10.59 1.97
C ALA A 60 8.77 -11.35 2.55
N LYS A 61 8.82 -12.69 2.38
CA LYS A 61 9.96 -13.53 2.77
C LYS A 61 11.29 -13.17 2.10
N GLN A 62 11.27 -12.34 1.06
CA GLN A 62 12.49 -11.91 0.38
C GLN A 62 13.36 -10.96 1.22
N GLY A 63 12.82 -10.37 2.30
CA GLY A 63 13.54 -9.53 3.25
C GLY A 63 13.58 -8.05 2.84
N GLU A 64 14.71 -7.39 3.08
CA GLU A 64 14.94 -5.97 2.74
C GLU A 64 14.50 -5.61 1.31
N GLY A 65 13.82 -4.47 1.17
CA GLY A 65 13.22 -3.98 -0.07
C GLY A 65 11.80 -4.50 -0.33
N PHE A 66 11.27 -5.37 0.54
CA PHE A 66 9.91 -5.92 0.45
C PHE A 66 9.01 -5.46 1.62
N GLU A 67 9.31 -4.30 2.22
CA GLU A 67 8.53 -3.73 3.33
C GLU A 67 7.10 -3.44 2.93
N ILE A 68 6.87 -3.00 1.69
CA ILE A 68 5.53 -2.80 1.14
C ILE A 68 4.75 -4.13 1.03
N ALA A 69 5.41 -5.25 0.74
CA ALA A 69 4.74 -6.55 0.70
C ALA A 69 4.38 -7.02 2.10
N GLN A 70 5.25 -6.76 3.08
CA GLN A 70 4.97 -7.03 4.49
C GLN A 70 3.80 -6.16 5.00
N TYR A 71 3.78 -4.87 4.64
CA TYR A 71 2.68 -3.95 4.93
C TYR A 71 1.35 -4.44 4.34
N LEU A 72 1.30 -4.70 3.03
CA LEU A 72 0.06 -5.13 2.37
C LEU A 72 -0.42 -6.50 2.89
N ALA A 73 0.49 -7.40 3.28
CA ALA A 73 0.13 -8.65 3.94
C ALA A 73 -0.48 -8.40 5.33
N GLY A 74 0.09 -7.49 6.13
CA GLY A 74 -0.45 -7.09 7.42
C GLY A 74 -1.84 -6.47 7.30
N HIS A 75 -1.98 -5.49 6.39
CA HIS A 75 -3.24 -4.86 6.07
C HIS A 75 -4.32 -5.86 5.62
N SER A 76 -3.97 -6.77 4.71
CA SER A 76 -4.89 -7.81 4.24
C SER A 76 -5.34 -8.76 5.35
N ALA A 77 -4.42 -9.13 6.25
CA ALA A 77 -4.75 -9.97 7.39
C ALA A 77 -5.67 -9.25 8.39
N LEU A 78 -5.40 -7.98 8.72
CA LEU A 78 -6.31 -7.19 9.57
C LEU A 78 -7.70 -7.05 8.93
N ALA A 79 -7.78 -6.77 7.62
CA ALA A 79 -9.05 -6.70 6.91
C ALA A 79 -9.83 -8.02 7.00
N LEU A 80 -9.18 -9.16 6.78
CA LEU A 80 -9.80 -10.48 6.96
C LEU A 80 -10.20 -10.76 8.41
N SER A 81 -9.49 -10.23 9.40
CA SER A 81 -9.84 -10.35 10.82
C SER A 81 -11.13 -9.61 11.20
N HIS A 82 -11.53 -8.63 10.41
CA HIS A 82 -12.76 -7.85 10.57
C HIS A 82 -13.90 -8.34 9.68
N ASP A 83 -13.62 -9.18 8.68
CA ASP A 83 -14.62 -9.76 7.79
C ASP A 83 -15.46 -10.82 8.52
N ASP A 84 -16.77 -10.62 8.57
CA ASP A 84 -17.71 -11.56 9.21
C ASP A 84 -17.83 -12.90 8.48
N THR A 85 -17.36 -13.00 7.24
CA THR A 85 -17.27 -14.26 6.49
C THR A 85 -16.04 -15.08 6.87
N THR A 86 -15.03 -14.47 7.51
CA THR A 86 -13.87 -15.18 8.04
C THR A 86 -14.29 -15.97 9.28
N PRO A 87 -14.04 -17.29 9.35
CA PRO A 87 -14.33 -18.11 10.53
C PRO A 87 -13.75 -17.48 11.81
N ALA A 88 -14.52 -17.47 12.91
CA ALA A 88 -14.12 -16.79 14.14
C ALA A 88 -12.74 -17.20 14.66
N ILE A 89 -12.41 -18.50 14.58
CA ILE A 89 -11.09 -19.02 14.96
C ILE A 89 -9.94 -18.41 14.13
N LEU A 90 -10.18 -18.15 12.84
CA LEU A 90 -9.21 -17.55 11.95
C LEU A 90 -9.13 -16.03 12.13
N ARG A 91 -10.20 -15.37 12.60
CA ARG A 91 -10.16 -13.90 12.81
C ARG A 91 -9.11 -13.50 13.84
N ASP A 92 -8.98 -14.26 14.93
CA ASP A 92 -7.96 -13.98 15.94
C ASP A 92 -6.54 -14.23 15.40
N GLU A 93 -6.33 -15.32 14.66
CA GLU A 93 -5.05 -15.60 13.99
C GLU A 93 -4.68 -14.51 12.97
N MET A 94 -5.64 -14.06 12.16
CA MET A 94 -5.43 -13.00 11.18
C MET A 94 -5.16 -11.65 11.85
N ARG A 95 -5.74 -11.38 13.01
CA ARG A 95 -5.45 -10.17 13.78
C ARG A 95 -4.01 -10.17 14.27
N VAL A 96 -3.56 -11.27 14.88
CA VAL A 96 -2.18 -11.43 15.37
C VAL A 96 -1.20 -11.30 14.20
N GLU A 97 -1.42 -12.04 13.12
CA GLU A 97 -0.56 -11.93 11.94
C GLU A 97 -0.56 -10.51 11.34
N GLY A 98 -1.71 -9.86 11.30
CA GLY A 98 -1.84 -8.49 10.82
C GLY A 98 -0.93 -7.53 11.58
N PHE A 99 -1.01 -7.55 12.91
CA PHE A 99 -0.14 -6.74 13.77
C PHE A 99 1.33 -7.11 13.64
N ASP A 100 1.69 -8.40 13.66
CA ASP A 100 3.08 -8.85 13.52
C ASP A 100 3.72 -8.34 12.23
N ARG A 101 2.96 -8.38 11.13
CA ARG A 101 3.42 -7.91 9.84
C ARG A 101 3.51 -6.39 9.76
N LEU A 102 2.50 -5.68 10.25
CA LEU A 102 2.57 -4.22 10.31
C LEU A 102 3.74 -3.76 11.18
N LEU A 103 3.96 -4.36 12.34
CA LEU A 103 5.11 -4.08 13.21
C LEU A 103 6.43 -4.30 12.47
N ALA A 104 6.58 -5.42 11.75
CA ALA A 104 7.78 -5.68 10.96
C ALA A 104 7.99 -4.62 9.86
N ALA A 105 6.95 -4.26 9.11
CA ALA A 105 7.03 -3.23 8.07
C ALA A 105 7.30 -1.82 8.63
N GLY A 106 6.65 -1.47 9.74
CA GLY A 106 6.80 -0.18 10.43
C GLY A 106 8.19 -0.03 11.02
N ASN A 107 8.73 -1.08 11.65
CA ASN A 107 10.11 -1.14 12.12
C ASN A 107 11.13 -1.08 10.97
N ALA A 108 10.79 -1.63 9.80
CA ALA A 108 11.59 -1.49 8.59
C ALA A 108 11.45 -0.11 7.90
N GLY A 109 10.75 0.84 8.53
CA GLY A 109 10.67 2.23 8.07
C GLY A 109 9.59 2.49 7.02
N TRP A 110 8.64 1.58 6.81
CA TRP A 110 7.54 1.79 5.87
C TRP A 110 6.50 2.76 6.43
N PRO A 111 6.34 3.97 5.87
CA PRO A 111 5.51 5.01 6.50
C PRO A 111 4.04 4.63 6.62
N ALA A 112 3.46 3.96 5.63
CA ALA A 112 2.06 3.53 5.69
C ALA A 112 1.79 2.54 6.82
N ALA A 113 2.75 1.66 7.13
CA ALA A 113 2.62 0.74 8.26
C ALA A 113 2.70 1.51 9.60
N GLN A 114 3.55 2.53 9.69
CA GLN A 114 3.67 3.36 10.90
C GLN A 114 2.38 4.13 11.18
N ALA A 115 1.76 4.72 10.15
CA ALA A 115 0.46 5.37 10.27
C ALA A 115 -0.65 4.37 10.66
N GLU A 116 -0.74 3.22 9.96
CA GLU A 116 -1.77 2.21 10.24
C GLU A 116 -1.61 1.59 11.64
N LEU A 117 -0.38 1.42 12.14
CA LEU A 117 -0.15 1.01 13.53
C LEU A 117 -0.65 2.05 14.53
N ALA A 118 -0.43 3.34 14.27
CA ALA A 118 -0.95 4.39 15.15
C ALA A 118 -2.47 4.34 15.25
N GLU A 119 -3.16 4.19 14.11
CA GLU A 119 -4.63 4.06 14.07
C GLU A 119 -5.11 2.77 14.76
N ALA A 120 -4.47 1.63 14.46
CA ALA A 120 -4.85 0.34 15.01
C ALA A 120 -4.68 0.29 16.54
N PHE A 121 -3.60 0.86 17.08
CA PHE A 121 -3.40 0.96 18.53
C PHE A 121 -4.36 1.96 19.18
N ALA A 122 -4.65 3.10 18.53
CA ALA A 122 -5.62 4.07 19.05
C ALA A 122 -7.02 3.45 19.18
N ALA A 123 -7.41 2.60 18.23
CA ALA A 123 -8.71 1.92 18.24
C ALA A 123 -8.90 0.91 19.40
N ILE A 124 -7.82 0.44 20.04
CA ILE A 124 -7.89 -0.47 21.20
C ILE A 124 -8.40 0.27 22.46
N GLY A 125 -8.07 1.56 22.60
CA GLY A 125 -8.63 2.43 23.64
C GLY A 125 -8.13 2.19 25.07
N THR A 126 -7.11 1.36 25.29
CA THR A 126 -6.44 1.27 26.61
C THR A 126 -5.33 2.32 26.71
N THR A 127 -4.96 2.72 27.93
CA THR A 127 -3.86 3.68 28.14
C THR A 127 -2.56 3.19 27.53
N GLU A 128 -2.24 1.90 27.70
CA GLU A 128 -1.02 1.30 27.13
C GLU A 128 -1.05 1.33 25.60
N ALA A 129 -2.19 1.02 24.99
CA ALA A 129 -2.33 1.06 23.54
C ALA A 129 -2.27 2.49 23.00
N LEU A 130 -2.83 3.48 23.71
CA LEU A 130 -2.70 4.88 23.34
C LEU A 130 -1.24 5.35 23.37
N VAL A 131 -0.44 4.91 24.35
CA VAL A 131 1.01 5.19 24.38
C VAL A 131 1.72 4.57 23.15
N GLU A 132 1.36 3.34 22.78
CA GLU A 132 1.86 2.72 21.54
C GLU A 132 1.43 3.50 20.29
N ALA A 133 0.19 3.96 20.23
CA ALA A 133 -0.34 4.77 19.15
C ALA A 133 0.44 6.09 19.00
N ALA A 134 0.67 6.80 20.11
CA ALA A 134 1.46 8.03 20.14
C ALA A 134 2.92 7.80 19.69
N TYR A 135 3.50 6.66 20.05
CA TYR A 135 4.85 6.29 19.60
C TYR A 135 4.92 6.11 18.08
N TRP A 136 3.99 5.33 17.51
CA TRP A 136 3.94 5.11 16.06
C TRP A 136 3.60 6.38 15.27
N ALA A 137 2.70 7.22 15.80
CA ALA A 137 2.40 8.53 15.23
C ALA A 137 3.66 9.41 15.20
N SER A 138 4.43 9.46 16.29
CA SER A 138 5.68 10.23 16.36
C SER A 138 6.71 9.74 15.34
N ILE A 139 6.89 8.42 15.19
CA ILE A 139 7.78 7.84 14.17
C ILE A 139 7.29 8.24 12.77
N TYR A 140 6.00 8.07 12.47
CA TYR A 140 5.43 8.45 11.18
C TYR A 140 5.68 9.93 10.85
N ARG A 141 5.46 10.83 11.82
CA ARG A 141 5.65 12.28 11.63
C ARG A 141 7.10 12.66 11.36
N SER A 142 8.06 11.93 11.92
CA SER A 142 9.50 12.11 11.66
C SER A 142 9.96 11.49 10.32
N ASN A 143 9.18 10.59 9.73
CA ASN A 143 9.47 9.96 8.44
C ASN A 143 9.10 10.88 7.26
N LEU A 144 10.10 11.51 6.64
CA LEU A 144 9.88 12.49 5.56
C LEU A 144 9.54 11.88 4.20
N ARG A 145 9.66 10.55 4.04
CA ARG A 145 9.60 9.88 2.72
C ARG A 145 8.33 10.20 1.93
N GLU A 146 7.17 10.11 2.56
CA GLU A 146 5.87 10.37 1.91
C GLU A 146 5.43 11.83 2.03
N ARG A 147 5.74 12.46 3.17
CA ARG A 147 5.39 13.86 3.44
C ARG A 147 6.05 14.84 2.47
N THR A 148 7.23 14.51 1.96
CA THR A 148 7.91 15.30 0.91
C THR A 148 7.08 15.38 -0.38
N TYR A 149 6.19 14.42 -0.62
CA TYR A 149 5.27 14.40 -1.76
C TYR A 149 3.85 14.90 -1.40
N GLY A 150 3.66 15.46 -0.20
CA GLY A 150 2.36 15.94 0.27
C GLY A 150 1.37 14.82 0.62
N LEU A 151 1.85 13.58 0.76
CA LEU A 151 1.02 12.46 1.20
C LEU A 151 1.02 12.41 2.73
N ASP A 152 -0.16 12.55 3.32
CA ASP A 152 -0.42 12.32 4.74
C ASP A 152 -1.39 11.16 4.87
N ARG A 153 -0.99 10.12 5.61
CA ARG A 153 -1.75 8.88 5.79
C ARG A 153 -2.35 8.74 7.16
N LEU A 154 -1.85 9.47 8.15
CA LEU A 154 -2.39 9.43 9.50
C LEU A 154 -3.47 10.50 9.62
N ASP A 155 -4.71 10.07 9.84
CA ASP A 155 -5.82 11.00 10.02
C ASP A 155 -5.54 11.97 11.19
N ALA A 156 -5.69 13.27 10.95
CA ALA A 156 -5.45 14.30 11.96
C ALA A 156 -6.40 14.19 13.16
N THR A 157 -7.59 13.63 12.97
CA THR A 157 -8.55 13.34 14.05
C THR A 157 -8.02 12.25 14.98
N VAL A 158 -7.43 11.18 14.44
CA VAL A 158 -6.80 10.11 15.24
C VAL A 158 -5.66 10.68 16.07
N GLU A 159 -4.79 11.51 15.48
CA GLU A 159 -3.69 12.14 16.24
C GLU A 159 -4.20 13.09 17.33
N ALA A 160 -5.24 13.88 17.04
CA ALA A 160 -5.86 14.74 18.04
C ALA A 160 -6.49 13.94 19.19
N ASP A 161 -7.14 12.81 18.88
CA ASP A 161 -7.77 11.93 19.87
C ASP A 161 -6.73 11.24 20.76
N ILE A 162 -5.58 10.83 20.21
CA ILE A 162 -4.45 10.30 20.99
C ILE A 162 -3.96 11.36 21.99
N VAL A 163 -3.74 12.59 21.53
CA VAL A 163 -3.25 13.70 22.36
C VAL A 163 -4.27 14.10 23.43
N ALA A 164 -5.55 14.06 23.13
CA ALA A 164 -6.61 14.41 24.08
C ALA A 164 -6.78 13.36 25.19
N GLN A 165 -6.47 12.09 24.92
CA GLN A 165 -6.67 10.99 25.86
C GLN A 165 -5.42 10.64 26.69
N LEU A 166 -4.23 11.01 26.22
CA LEU A 166 -2.98 10.83 26.98
C LEU A 166 -2.64 12.06 27.81
N ASP A 167 -2.06 11.82 28.98
CA ASP A 167 -1.44 12.88 29.76
C ASP A 167 -0.07 13.30 29.19
N ALA A 168 0.52 14.33 29.80
CA ALA A 168 1.81 14.85 29.38
C ALA A 168 2.95 13.81 29.51
N ASP A 169 2.86 12.92 30.49
CA ASP A 169 3.89 11.91 30.77
C ASP A 169 3.85 10.79 29.72
N GLY A 170 2.66 10.31 29.34
CA GLY A 170 2.47 9.34 28.27
C GLY A 170 2.95 9.87 26.92
N LEU A 171 2.63 11.13 26.60
CA LEU A 171 3.13 11.80 25.39
C LEU A 171 4.66 12.00 25.41
N ALA A 172 5.24 12.33 26.57
CA ALA A 172 6.69 12.46 26.72
C ALA A 172 7.40 11.11 26.57
N ALA A 173 6.86 10.05 27.16
CA ALA A 173 7.39 8.69 27.04
C ALA A 173 7.39 8.20 25.59
N ALA A 174 6.28 8.37 24.87
CA ALA A 174 6.17 8.03 23.46
C ALA A 174 7.19 8.78 22.59
N ARG A 175 7.35 10.10 22.81
CA ARG A 175 8.35 10.92 22.11
C ARG A 175 9.77 10.49 22.40
N GLY A 176 10.11 10.27 23.67
CA GLY A 176 11.44 9.79 24.08
C GLY A 176 11.81 8.50 23.38
N ARG A 177 10.90 7.51 23.39
CA ARG A 177 11.10 6.22 22.71
C ARG A 177 11.20 6.37 21.20
N SER A 178 10.39 7.23 20.58
CA SER A 178 10.48 7.48 19.13
C SER A 178 11.79 8.16 18.71
N GLY A 179 12.42 8.95 19.60
CA GLY A 179 13.73 9.56 19.35
C GLY A 179 14.88 8.55 19.29
N GLU A 180 14.67 7.36 19.85
CA GLU A 180 15.61 6.23 19.81
C GLU A 180 15.30 5.27 18.65
N PHE A 181 14.26 5.54 17.85
CA PHE A 181 13.85 4.66 16.77
C PHE A 181 14.96 4.49 15.74
N ALA A 182 15.29 3.23 15.47
CA ALA A 182 16.21 2.84 14.41
C ALA A 182 15.51 1.84 13.48
N ILE A 183 15.69 2.05 12.17
CA ILE A 183 15.15 1.13 11.17
C ILE A 183 15.78 -0.25 11.37
N THR A 184 14.93 -1.27 11.47
CA THR A 184 15.33 -2.68 11.53
C THR A 184 15.05 -3.33 10.18
N PRO A 185 16.07 -3.68 9.38
CA PRO A 185 15.85 -4.32 8.09
C PRO A 185 15.09 -5.64 8.22
N LEU A 186 14.22 -5.92 7.24
CA LEU A 186 13.49 -7.18 7.22
C LEU A 186 14.44 -8.36 7.00
N PRO A 187 14.41 -9.40 7.87
CA PRO A 187 15.20 -10.59 7.64
C PRO A 187 14.69 -11.33 6.41
N ARG A 188 15.62 -11.90 5.65
CA ARG A 188 15.28 -12.81 4.56
C ARG A 188 15.00 -14.20 5.12
N GLU A 189 13.89 -14.79 4.70
CA GLU A 189 13.51 -16.15 5.07
C GLU A 189 13.81 -17.15 3.94
N THR A 190 13.96 -18.43 4.33
CA THR A 190 14.05 -19.53 3.36
C THR A 190 12.74 -19.67 2.61
N MET A 191 12.79 -19.50 1.29
CA MET A 191 11.63 -19.63 0.43
C MET A 191 11.23 -21.11 0.30
N THR A 192 9.98 -21.42 0.57
CA THR A 192 9.46 -22.78 0.41
C THR A 192 9.07 -23.06 -1.05
N PRO A 193 8.96 -24.33 -1.49
CA PRO A 193 8.57 -24.67 -2.86
C PRO A 193 7.21 -24.08 -3.27
N GLU A 194 6.27 -23.96 -2.33
CA GLU A 194 4.92 -23.41 -2.55
C GLU A 194 4.96 -21.93 -2.95
N CYS A 195 5.98 -21.19 -2.50
CA CYS A 195 6.15 -19.79 -2.85
C CYS A 195 6.83 -19.55 -4.20
N ALA A 196 7.40 -20.59 -4.81
CA ALA A 196 8.13 -20.47 -6.08
C ALA A 196 7.30 -19.84 -7.23
N PRO A 197 5.99 -20.16 -7.41
CA PRO A 197 5.18 -19.54 -8.45
C PRO A 197 4.99 -18.03 -8.26
N HIS A 198 4.95 -17.55 -7.01
CA HIS A 198 4.68 -16.15 -6.69
C HIS A 198 5.92 -15.25 -6.85
N VAL A 199 7.11 -15.79 -6.65
CA VAL A 199 8.37 -15.01 -6.67
C VAL A 199 9.02 -14.98 -8.06
N ARG A 200 8.88 -16.04 -8.87
CA ARG A 200 9.59 -16.15 -10.16
C ARG A 200 8.99 -15.31 -11.29
N SER A 201 7.70 -14.97 -11.23
CA SER A 201 7.00 -14.30 -12.32
C SER A 201 7.51 -12.88 -12.64
N GLY A 202 8.19 -12.23 -11.69
CA GLY A 202 8.75 -10.88 -11.91
C GLY A 202 9.96 -10.84 -12.86
N ARG A 203 10.75 -11.91 -12.99
CA ARG A 203 12.00 -11.88 -13.76
C ARG A 203 11.81 -12.05 -15.27
N ASN A 204 10.77 -12.75 -15.70
CA ASN A 204 10.62 -13.12 -17.12
C ASN A 204 9.93 -12.05 -17.97
N ASN A 205 9.23 -11.08 -17.37
CA ASN A 205 8.53 -10.03 -18.12
C ASN A 205 9.42 -8.81 -18.44
N ALA A 206 10.54 -8.63 -17.74
CA ALA A 206 11.47 -7.51 -18.01
C ALA A 206 12.39 -7.78 -19.21
N SER A 207 12.64 -9.04 -19.56
CA SER A 207 13.54 -9.43 -20.64
C SER A 207 12.88 -9.51 -22.03
N ASP A 208 11.56 -9.63 -22.12
CA ASP A 208 10.87 -9.84 -23.42
C ASP A 208 10.45 -8.52 -24.13
N GLY A 209 10.55 -7.37 -23.44
CA GLY A 209 10.21 -6.05 -24.01
C GLY A 209 11.32 -5.42 -24.87
N GLY A 210 12.54 -5.95 -24.84
CA GLY A 210 13.73 -5.30 -25.42
C GLY A 210 14.03 -5.62 -26.89
N GLN A 211 13.57 -6.75 -27.43
CA GLN A 211 14.09 -7.23 -28.73
C GLN A 211 13.24 -6.94 -29.98
N ARG A 212 12.06 -6.29 -29.87
CA ARG A 212 11.21 -6.01 -31.05
C ARG A 212 11.33 -4.61 -31.65
N ARG A 213 12.32 -3.80 -31.26
CA ARG A 213 12.61 -2.50 -31.90
C ARG A 213 13.77 -2.52 -32.91
N GLY A 214 14.10 -3.70 -33.45
CA GLY A 214 15.23 -3.89 -34.36
C GLY A 214 14.88 -4.44 -35.75
N ARG A 215 13.75 -4.08 -36.36
CA ARG A 215 13.51 -4.41 -37.79
C ARG A 215 12.61 -3.42 -38.51
N ARG A 216 13.01 -2.15 -38.51
CA ARG A 216 12.58 -1.15 -39.51
C ARG A 216 13.79 -0.36 -40.00
N GLY A 217 14.73 -1.08 -40.62
CA GLY A 217 15.77 -0.50 -41.46
C GLY A 217 15.31 -0.57 -42.91
N GLY A 218 15.00 0.58 -43.50
CA GLY A 218 14.58 0.69 -44.89
C GLY A 218 13.92 2.03 -45.21
N GLY A 219 14.52 3.13 -44.76
CA GLY A 219 14.04 4.48 -45.06
C GLY A 219 15.21 5.44 -45.18
N ASN A 220 15.55 5.80 -46.41
CA ASN A 220 16.52 6.83 -46.78
C ASN A 220 16.33 8.10 -45.94
N ARG A 221 17.36 8.51 -45.19
CA ARG A 221 17.46 9.89 -44.70
C ARG A 221 18.40 10.68 -45.63
N PRO A 222 17.94 11.79 -46.22
CA PRO A 222 18.80 12.69 -46.97
C PRO A 222 19.75 13.42 -46.02
N GLN A 223 20.97 13.56 -46.51
CA GLN A 223 22.07 14.34 -45.96
C GLN A 223 21.86 15.82 -46.30
N GLY A 224 21.79 16.67 -45.28
CA GLY A 224 21.78 18.13 -45.39
C GLY A 224 21.53 18.70 -43.99
N GLY A 225 22.32 19.58 -43.40
CA GLY A 225 23.18 20.62 -43.94
C GLY A 225 22.71 21.95 -43.34
N GLY A 226 23.57 22.65 -42.58
CA GLY A 226 23.30 23.98 -41.99
C GLY A 226 23.35 23.98 -40.46
N ARG A 227 24.35 24.50 -39.75
CA ARG A 227 25.08 25.79 -39.72
C ARG A 227 24.45 26.81 -38.76
N ALA A 228 25.35 27.45 -38.00
CA ALA A 228 25.20 28.63 -37.12
C ALA A 228 24.49 28.35 -35.77
N GLY A 229 25.02 28.73 -34.61
CA GLY A 229 25.90 29.85 -34.28
C GLY A 229 25.10 30.80 -33.38
N GLY A 230 25.53 30.97 -32.13
CA GLY A 230 24.90 31.92 -31.21
C GLY A 230 25.66 32.03 -29.87
N PRO A 231 26.30 33.17 -29.58
CA PRO A 231 26.83 33.50 -28.26
C PRO A 231 25.88 34.44 -27.48
N GLY A 232 26.03 34.47 -26.16
CA GLY A 232 25.48 35.50 -25.26
C GLY A 232 24.31 35.00 -24.40
N GLY A 233 24.23 35.28 -23.10
CA GLY A 233 25.08 36.12 -22.25
C GLY A 233 24.61 36.09 -20.79
N LEU A 234 25.42 36.78 -19.97
CA LEU A 234 25.27 37.21 -18.56
C LEU A 234 25.09 36.13 -17.49
#